data_AF-A0A7V3LJK5-F1
#
_entry.id   AF-A0A7V3LJK5-F1
#
_cell.length_a   1.000
_cell.length_b   1.000
_cell.length_c   1.000
_cell.angle_alpha   90.00
_cell.angle_beta   90.00
_cell.angle_gamma   90.00
#
_symmetry.space_group_name_H-M   'P 1'
#
loop_
_entity.id
_entity.type
_entity.pdbx_description
1 polymer ?
#
loop_
_entity_poly.entity_id
_entity_poly.type
_entity_poly.pdbx_seq_one_letter_code
_entity_poly.pdbx_strand_id
1 'polypeptide(L)'
;MSKADIKKYFLYLLRWQCSTPILSVVIWALPLDSISEAVIANLIGGLIFFWIDRLIFKQVVVYVWWEKKQGRCVDCGKPGVTMRVIRAGRYNKEADQNPEYRCRECADKKLREVLQKV
;
A
#
# COMPACT_ATOMS: atom_id res chain seq x y z
N MET A 1 12.92 -4.85 10.31
CA MET A 1 11.48 -4.55 10.45
C MET A 1 11.34 -3.30 11.31
N SER A 2 10.63 -2.26 10.84
CA SER A 2 10.42 -1.08 11.68
C SER A 2 9.45 -1.40 12.83
N LYS A 3 9.46 -0.63 13.92
CA LYS A 3 8.51 -0.80 15.04
C LYS A 3 7.04 -0.71 14.58
N ALA A 4 6.77 0.06 13.53
CA ALA A 4 5.44 0.18 12.94
C ALA A 4 4.99 -1.11 12.24
N ASP A 5 5.91 -1.85 11.63
CA ASP A 5 5.62 -3.12 10.96
C ASP A 5 5.32 -4.24 11.97
N ILE A 6 6.05 -4.25 13.10
CA ILE A 6 5.81 -5.20 14.21
C ILE A 6 4.42 -4.98 14.83
N LYS A 7 4.00 -3.72 15.03
CA LYS A 7 2.68 -3.38 15.57
C LYS A 7 1.55 -3.84 14.64
N LYS A 8 1.69 -3.65 13.32
CA LYS A 8 0.74 -4.13 12.32
C LYS A 8 0.67 -5.66 12.32
N TYR A 9 1.82 -6.32 12.41
CA TYR A 9 1.89 -7.78 12.48
C TYR A 9 1.21 -8.34 13.73
N PHE A 10 1.40 -7.72 14.90
CA PHE A 10 0.71 -8.12 16.12
C PHE A 10 -0.82 -7.94 16.02
N LEU A 11 -1.30 -6.82 15.48
CA LEU A 11 -2.73 -6.60 15.24
C LEU A 11 -3.30 -7.62 14.24
N TYR A 12 -2.53 -7.98 13.21
CA TYR A 12 -2.90 -9.02 12.26
C TYR A 12 -3.05 -10.39 12.94
N LEU A 13 -2.13 -10.75 13.85
CA LEU A 13 -2.24 -11.99 14.62
C LEU A 13 -3.46 -11.98 15.55
N LEU A 14 -3.74 -10.87 16.23
CA LEU A 14 -4.94 -10.74 17.07
C LEU A 14 -6.23 -10.88 16.26
N ARG A 15 -6.31 -10.20 15.12
CA ARG A 15 -7.42 -10.35 14.17
C ARG A 15 -7.64 -11.81 13.79
N TRP A 16 -6.56 -12.57 13.59
CA TRP A 16 -6.62 -13.99 13.26
C TRP A 16 -7.17 -14.85 14.41
N GLN A 17 -6.94 -14.47 15.67
CA GLN A 17 -7.56 -15.16 16.81
C GLN A 17 -9.06 -14.86 16.93
N CYS A 18 -9.51 -13.69 16.46
CA CYS A 18 -10.92 -13.29 16.51
C CYS A 18 -11.81 -13.96 15.44
N SER A 19 -11.26 -14.58 14.39
CA SER A 19 -12.10 -15.22 13.36
C SER A 19 -12.77 -16.49 13.84
N THR A 20 -12.09 -17.27 14.67
CA THR A 20 -12.63 -18.51 15.25
C THR A 20 -13.84 -18.27 16.15
N PRO A 21 -13.83 -17.33 17.13
CA PRO A 21 -15.00 -17.07 17.97
C PRO A 21 -16.20 -16.52 17.18
N ILE A 22 -15.97 -15.75 16.11
CA ILE A 22 -17.06 -15.28 15.24
C ILE A 22 -17.71 -16.47 14.51
N LEU A 23 -16.89 -17.36 13.95
CA LEU A 23 -17.39 -18.57 13.28
C LEU A 23 -18.20 -19.45 14.25
N SER A 24 -17.68 -19.72 15.44
CA SER A 24 -18.36 -20.57 16.42
C SER A 24 -19.62 -19.94 17.00
N VAL A 25 -19.67 -18.62 17.21
CA VAL A 25 -20.91 -17.93 17.64
C VAL A 25 -21.98 -18.01 16.56
N VAL A 26 -21.64 -17.83 15.29
CA VAL A 26 -22.62 -17.87 14.20
C VAL A 26 -23.17 -19.29 14.01
N ILE A 27 -22.30 -20.31 14.04
CA ILE A 27 -22.72 -21.72 13.98
C ILE A 27 -23.62 -22.07 15.18
N TRP A 28 -23.28 -21.61 16.38
CA TRP A 28 -24.09 -21.89 17.57
C TRP A 28 -25.46 -21.18 17.56
N ALA A 29 -25.54 -19.98 16.99
CA ALA A 29 -26.74 -19.14 17.05
C ALA A 29 -27.77 -19.40 15.94
N LEU A 30 -27.37 -20.01 14.82
CA LEU A 30 -28.27 -20.30 13.71
C LEU A 30 -28.65 -21.79 13.70
N PRO A 31 -29.94 -22.15 13.82
CA PRO A 31 -30.39 -23.52 13.68
C PRO A 31 -30.63 -23.86 12.20
N LEU A 32 -29.57 -23.87 11.39
CA LEU A 32 -29.64 -24.19 9.97
C LEU A 32 -28.88 -25.50 9.67
N ASP A 33 -28.77 -25.87 8.40
CA ASP A 33 -27.84 -26.90 7.99
C ASP A 33 -26.40 -26.39 8.10
N SER A 34 -25.45 -27.28 8.41
CA SER A 34 -24.05 -26.91 8.65
C SER A 34 -23.37 -26.20 7.48
N ILE A 35 -23.87 -26.38 6.25
CA ILE A 35 -23.34 -25.68 5.07
C ILE A 35 -23.80 -24.22 5.11
N SER A 36 -25.11 -23.98 5.31
CA SER A 36 -25.67 -22.63 5.43
C SER A 36 -25.05 -21.84 6.60
N GLU A 37 -24.86 -22.47 7.77
CA GLU A 37 -24.19 -21.86 8.92
C GLU A 37 -22.77 -21.39 8.58
N ALA A 38 -21.97 -22.26 7.94
CA ALA A 38 -20.62 -21.92 7.52
C ALA A 38 -20.59 -20.80 6.47
N VAL A 39 -21.51 -20.81 5.50
CA VAL A 39 -21.63 -19.75 4.48
C VAL A 39 -21.95 -18.41 5.14
N ILE A 40 -22.93 -18.37 6.04
CA ILE A 40 -23.34 -17.15 6.74
C ILE A 40 -22.23 -16.64 7.67
N ALA A 41 -21.55 -17.55 8.38
CA ALA A 41 -20.44 -17.18 9.25
C ALA A 41 -19.26 -16.58 8.48
N ASN A 42 -18.92 -17.14 7.32
CA ASN A 42 -17.90 -16.58 6.44
C ASN A 42 -18.33 -15.22 5.87
N LEU A 43 -19.61 -15.04 5.55
CA LEU A 43 -20.14 -13.75 5.07
C LEU A 43 -20.06 -12.67 6.15
N ILE A 44 -20.52 -12.96 7.37
CA ILE A 44 -20.44 -12.04 8.52
C ILE A 44 -18.98 -11.73 8.85
N GLY A 45 -18.14 -12.77 8.92
CA GLY A 45 -16.70 -12.62 9.14
C GLY A 45 -16.07 -11.72 8.08
N GLY A 46 -16.36 -11.94 6.80
CA GLY A 46 -15.87 -11.12 5.70
C GLY A 46 -16.30 -9.65 5.82
N LEU A 47 -17.55 -9.39 6.18
CA LEU A 47 -18.07 -8.03 6.37
C LEU A 47 -17.38 -7.29 7.52
N ILE A 48 -17.08 -7.96 8.63
CA ILE A 48 -16.40 -7.35 9.79
C ILE A 48 -14.90 -7.19 9.50
N PHE A 49 -14.23 -8.27 9.09
CA PHE A 49 -12.78 -8.28 8.92
C PHE A 49 -12.29 -7.40 7.78
N PHE A 50 -13.09 -7.19 6.74
CA PHE A 50 -12.75 -6.25 5.67
C PHE A 50 -12.40 -4.85 6.21
N TRP A 51 -13.18 -4.33 7.15
CA TRP A 51 -12.92 -3.01 7.74
C TRP A 51 -11.70 -3.03 8.66
N ILE A 52 -11.53 -4.09 9.45
CA ILE A 52 -10.37 -4.25 10.34
C ILE A 52 -9.08 -4.34 9.53
N ASP A 53 -9.05 -5.18 8.49
CA ASP A 53 -7.90 -5.33 7.59
C ASP A 53 -7.59 -4.03 6.86
N ARG A 54 -8.62 -3.27 6.44
CA ARG A 54 -8.44 -1.93 5.86
C ARG A 54 -7.79 -0.93 6.83
N LEU A 55 -8.06 -1.04 8.13
CA LEU A 55 -7.44 -0.20 9.16
C LEU A 55 -5.99 -0.62 9.45
N ILE A 56 -5.71 -1.93 9.51
CA ILE A 56 -4.37 -2.48 9.79
C ILE A 56 -3.43 -2.24 8.60
N PHE A 57 -3.91 -2.49 7.39
CA PHE A 57 -3.12 -2.46 6.15
C PHE A 57 -3.39 -1.22 5.30
N LYS A 58 -3.66 -0.07 5.93
CA LYS A 58 -3.74 1.21 5.23
C LYS A 58 -2.36 1.55 4.62
N GLN A 59 -2.08 0.99 3.46
CA GLN A 59 -0.91 1.31 2.67
C GLN A 59 -1.29 2.46 1.74
N VAL A 60 -0.51 3.52 1.79
CA VAL A 60 -0.56 4.53 0.74
C VAL A 60 0.05 3.87 -0.48
N VAL A 61 -0.78 3.32 -1.37
CA VAL A 61 -0.33 2.90 -2.69
C VAL A 61 0.05 4.17 -3.43
N VAL A 62 1.33 4.53 -3.38
CA VAL A 62 1.85 5.67 -4.12
C VAL A 62 2.09 5.22 -5.54
N TYR A 63 1.16 5.56 -6.42
CA TYR A 63 1.41 5.48 -7.86
C TYR A 63 2.49 6.49 -8.23
N VAL A 64 3.61 6.00 -8.74
CA VAL A 64 4.72 6.83 -9.21
C VAL A 64 4.67 6.89 -10.73
N TRP A 65 4.49 8.10 -11.27
CA TRP A 65 4.50 8.35 -12.70
C TRP A 65 5.88 8.83 -13.15
N TRP A 66 6.44 8.11 -14.11
CA TRP A 66 7.79 8.34 -14.63
C TRP A 66 7.74 8.75 -16.10
N GLU A 67 8.44 9.83 -16.43
CA GLU A 67 8.78 10.16 -17.82
C GLU A 67 10.23 9.77 -18.09
N LYS A 68 10.50 9.20 -19.27
CA LYS A 68 11.87 8.85 -19.70
C LYS A 68 12.22 9.62 -20.97
N LYS A 69 13.42 10.17 -21.03
CA LYS A 69 14.00 10.83 -22.22
C LYS A 69 15.50 10.57 -22.31
N GLN A 70 16.07 10.62 -23.51
CA GLN A 70 17.52 10.70 -23.65
C GLN A 70 18.01 12.10 -23.27
N GLY A 71 19.10 12.18 -22.53
CA GLY A 71 19.66 13.46 -22.09
C GLY A 71 20.86 13.29 -21.17
N ARG A 72 21.22 14.36 -20.46
CA ARG A 72 22.19 14.33 -19.36
C ARG A 72 21.47 14.52 -18.03
N CYS A 73 21.91 13.76 -17.03
CA CYS A 73 21.40 13.93 -15.67
C CYS A 73 21.74 15.34 -15.14
N VAL A 74 20.76 16.04 -14.59
CA VAL A 74 20.97 17.36 -13.98
C VAL A 74 21.87 17.33 -12.74
N ASP A 75 21.89 16.22 -11.99
CA ASP A 75 22.65 16.14 -10.74
C ASP A 75 24.09 15.64 -10.93
N CYS A 76 24.31 14.69 -11.85
CA CYS A 76 25.62 14.02 -12.02
C CYS A 76 26.21 14.12 -13.43
N GLY A 77 25.51 14.75 -14.38
CA GLY A 77 26.00 14.96 -15.74
C GLY A 77 26.09 13.72 -16.64
N LYS A 78 25.87 12.50 -16.11
CA LYS A 78 25.91 11.25 -16.89
C LYS A 78 24.97 11.33 -18.10
N PRO A 79 25.47 11.13 -19.35
CA PRO A 79 24.63 11.02 -20.53
C PRO A 79 23.92 9.66 -20.58
N GLY A 80 22.74 9.62 -21.20
CA GLY A 80 22.01 8.39 -21.47
C GLY A 80 20.51 8.52 -21.24
N VAL A 81 19.87 7.43 -20.81
CA VAL A 81 18.45 7.44 -20.46
C VAL A 81 18.28 8.13 -19.13
N THR A 82 17.58 9.25 -19.17
CA THR A 82 17.21 10.06 -18.00
C THR A 82 15.71 9.92 -17.74
N MET A 83 15.32 10.11 -16.49
CA MET A 83 13.99 9.88 -15.98
C MET A 83 13.60 10.96 -14.98
N ARG A 84 12.30 11.24 -14.94
CA ARG A 84 11.70 12.28 -14.12
C ARG A 84 10.46 11.73 -13.43
N VAL A 85 10.36 11.97 -12.12
CA VAL A 85 9.12 11.72 -11.38
C VAL A 85 8.16 12.87 -11.67
N ILE A 86 7.03 12.58 -12.31
CA ILE A 86 5.96 13.55 -12.58
C ILE A 86 5.04 13.65 -11.35
N ARG A 87 4.58 12.50 -10.86
CA ARG A 87 3.64 12.41 -9.74
C ARG A 87 4.04 11.26 -8.82
N ALA A 88 4.01 11.49 -7.51
CA ALA A 88 4.20 10.48 -6.48
C ALA A 88 3.50 10.92 -5.18
N GLY A 89 2.35 10.33 -4.87
CA GLY A 89 1.59 10.64 -3.66
C GLY A 89 1.05 12.07 -3.73
N ARG A 90 1.48 12.94 -2.80
CA ARG A 90 1.14 14.39 -2.79
C ARG A 90 2.03 15.24 -3.71
N TYR A 91 3.11 14.68 -4.25
CA TYR A 91 4.00 15.38 -5.18
C TYR A 91 3.41 15.37 -6.59
N ASN A 92 3.21 16.55 -7.19
CA ASN A 92 2.75 16.73 -8.56
C ASN A 92 3.58 17.83 -9.24
N LYS A 93 4.19 17.49 -10.37
CA LYS A 93 4.99 18.38 -11.21
C LYS A 93 4.61 18.32 -12.69
N GLU A 94 3.38 17.94 -13.01
CA GLU A 94 2.89 17.87 -14.41
C GLU A 94 3.06 19.20 -15.15
N ALA A 95 2.79 20.33 -14.48
CA ALA A 95 2.86 21.68 -15.07
C ALA A 95 4.23 22.38 -14.90
N ASP A 96 5.31 21.64 -14.55
CA ASP A 96 6.62 22.25 -14.37
C ASP A 96 7.19 22.74 -15.73
N GLN A 97 7.49 24.03 -15.80
CA GLN A 97 8.03 24.67 -17.01
C GLN A 97 9.51 24.31 -17.25
N ASN A 98 10.24 23.86 -16.22
CA ASN A 98 11.63 23.45 -16.34
C ASN A 98 11.83 21.99 -15.87
N PRO A 99 11.53 21.00 -16.72
CA PRO A 99 11.57 19.60 -16.32
C PRO A 99 13.00 19.11 -16.08
N GLU A 100 13.29 18.74 -14.83
CA GLU A 100 14.57 18.15 -14.43
C GLU A 100 14.59 16.64 -14.66
N TYR A 101 15.43 16.18 -15.59
CA TYR A 101 15.65 14.75 -15.85
C TYR A 101 16.93 14.24 -15.17
N ARG A 102 16.82 13.08 -14.53
CA ARG A 102 17.89 12.47 -13.72
C ARG A 102 18.23 11.08 -14.23
N CYS A 103 19.49 10.64 -14.10
CA CYS A 103 19.79 9.22 -14.31
C CYS A 103 19.07 8.36 -13.25
N ARG A 104 19.01 7.05 -13.46
CA ARG A 104 18.28 6.13 -12.57
C ARG A 104 18.69 6.25 -11.09
N GLU A 105 20.00 6.30 -10.82
CA GLU A 105 20.53 6.43 -9.46
C GLU A 105 20.07 7.71 -8.75
N CYS A 106 20.15 8.86 -9.45
CA CYS A 106 19.74 10.16 -8.92
C CYS A 106 18.21 10.28 -8.80
N ALA A 107 17.50 9.69 -9.76
CA ALA A 107 16.05 9.65 -9.75
C ALA A 107 15.50 8.82 -8.57
N ASP A 108 16.11 7.69 -8.25
CA ASP A 108 15.74 6.84 -7.10
C ASP A 108 16.05 7.53 -5.76
N LYS A 109 17.12 8.33 -5.68
CA LYS A 109 17.37 9.20 -4.52
C LYS A 109 16.24 10.24 -4.39
N LYS A 110 15.88 10.91 -5.49
CA LYS A 110 14.83 11.92 -5.48
C LYS A 110 13.46 11.33 -5.11
N LEU A 111 13.14 10.15 -5.61
CA LEU A 111 11.89 9.47 -5.27
C LEU A 111 11.81 9.17 -3.77
N ARG A 112 12.90 8.72 -3.14
CA ARG A 112 12.93 8.48 -1.70
C ARG A 112 12.67 9.76 -0.89
N GLU A 113 13.26 10.88 -1.28
CA GLU A 113 12.97 12.18 -0.65
C GLU A 113 11.51 12.58 -0.80
N VAL A 114 10.92 12.34 -1.97
CA VAL A 114 9.52 12.67 -2.24
C VAL A 114 8.59 11.79 -1.39
N LEU A 115 8.83 10.48 -1.34
CA LEU A 115 8.02 9.54 -0.57
C LEU A 115 8.12 9.74 0.94
N GLN A 116 9.24 10.24 1.46
CA GLN A 116 9.38 10.59 2.88
C GLN A 116 8.53 11.80 3.30
N LYS A 117 8.09 12.63 2.34
CA LYS A 117 7.27 13.84 2.58
C LYS A 117 5.77 13.62 2.35
N VAL A 118 5.36 12.38 2.03
CA VAL A 118 3.95 11.98 1.81
C VAL A 118 3.40 11.33 3.06
#